data_AF-A0A2E0GWF0-F1
#
_entry.id   AF-A0A2E0GWF0-F1
#
_cell.length_a   1.000
_cell.length_b   1.000
_cell.length_c   1.000
_cell.angle_alpha   90.00
_cell.angle_beta   90.00
_cell.angle_gamma   90.00
#
_symmetry.space_group_name_H-M   'P 1'
#
loop_
_entity.id
_entity.type
_entity.pdbx_description
1 polymer ?
#
loop_
_entity_poly.entity_id
_entity_poly.type
_entity_poly.pdbx_seq_one_letter_code
_entity_poly.pdbx_strand_id
1 'polypeptide(L)'
;MLDIYEVIGLGGVLIVLVAYFLLNSGRLTQYHVSFQLLNIVGASMILCSLIEYWNLATFCIEIAWISISSVGLIKIYRRRHLSKK
;
A
#
# COMPACT_ATOMS: atom_id res chain seq x y z
N MET A 1 4.83 12.21 -24.05
CA MET A 1 5.64 12.56 -22.85
C MET A 1 4.96 11.91 -21.67
N LEU A 2 5.72 11.43 -20.68
CA LEU A 2 5.11 10.94 -19.44
C LEU A 2 4.39 12.09 -18.74
N ASP A 3 3.13 11.87 -18.41
CA ASP A 3 2.33 12.79 -17.63
C ASP A 3 2.69 12.67 -16.13
N ILE A 4 2.48 13.74 -15.36
CA ILE A 4 2.73 13.76 -13.91
C ILE A 4 1.92 12.67 -13.19
N TYR A 5 0.70 12.38 -13.64
CA TYR A 5 -0.12 11.32 -13.07
C TYR A 5 0.47 9.92 -13.34
N GLU A 6 1.02 9.68 -14.53
CA GLU A 6 1.74 8.43 -14.85
C GLU A 6 2.99 8.27 -13.99
N VAL A 7 3.77 9.35 -13.79
CA VAL A 7 4.96 9.33 -12.93
C VAL A 7 4.59 9.03 -11.48
N ILE A 8 3.51 9.62 -10.96
CA ILE A 8 2.99 9.31 -9.63
C ILE A 8 2.56 7.85 -9.55
N GLY A 9 1.82 7.36 -10.54
CA GLY A 9 1.39 5.95 -10.61
C GLY A 9 2.57 4.98 -10.60
N LEU A 10 3.60 5.23 -11.42
CA LEU A 10 4.82 4.43 -11.46
C LEU A 10 5.59 4.49 -10.13
N GLY A 11 5.64 5.65 -9.48
CA GLY A 11 6.17 5.77 -8.13
C GLY A 11 5.42 4.89 -7.12
N GLY A 12 4.09 4.89 -7.20
CA GLY A 12 3.24 4.01 -6.39
C GLY A 12 3.52 2.53 -6.62
N VAL A 13 3.63 2.11 -7.89
CA VAL A 13 4.01 0.74 -8.28
C VAL A 13 5.35 0.34 -7.66
N LEU A 14 6.37 1.18 -7.76
CA LEU A 14 7.68 0.91 -7.16
C LEU A 14 7.59 0.73 -5.65
N ILE A 15 6.82 1.57 -4.96
CA ILE A 15 6.64 1.47 -3.49
C ILE A 15 5.97 0.14 -3.11
N VAL A 16 4.89 -0.26 -3.78
CA VAL A 16 4.20 -1.53 -3.50
C VAL A 16 5.13 -2.72 -3.78
N LEU A 17 5.88 -2.70 -4.88
CA LEU A 17 6.83 -3.76 -5.20
C LEU A 17 7.96 -3.84 -4.18
N VAL A 18 8.50 -2.71 -3.71
CA VAL A 18 9.50 -2.69 -2.62
C VAL A 18 8.90 -3.23 -1.33
N ALA A 19 7.68 -2.85 -0.97
CA ALA A 19 6.99 -3.39 0.21
C ALA A 19 6.84 -4.91 0.14
N TYR A 20 6.41 -5.42 -1.02
CA TYR A 20 6.24 -6.85 -1.25
C TYR A 20 7.57 -7.60 -1.30
N PHE A 21 8.61 -7.01 -1.87
CA PHE A 21 9.97 -7.55 -1.85
C PHE A 21 10.52 -7.65 -0.43
N LEU A 22 10.34 -6.60 0.38
CA LEU A 22 10.75 -6.60 1.78
C LEU A 22 9.99 -7.64 2.62
N LEU A 23 8.70 -7.87 2.31
CA LEU A 23 7.92 -8.96 2.91
C LEU A 23 8.48 -10.34 2.52
N ASN A 24 8.71 -10.58 1.23
CA ASN A 24 9.18 -11.88 0.73
C ASN A 24 10.61 -12.20 1.15
N SER A 25 11.46 -11.19 1.29
CA SER A 25 12.81 -11.34 1.83
C SER A 25 12.85 -11.53 3.35
N GLY A 26 11.69 -11.53 4.03
CA GLY A 26 11.59 -11.68 5.48
C GLY A 26 12.07 -10.46 6.28
N ARG A 27 12.43 -9.35 5.61
CA ARG A 27 12.85 -8.10 6.26
C ARG A 27 11.70 -7.36 6.91
N LEU A 28 10.50 -7.50 6.34
CA LEU A 28 9.24 -7.05 6.92
C LEU A 28 8.29 -8.22 7.08
N THR A 29 7.34 -8.08 7.99
CA THR A 29 6.21 -9.01 8.13
C THR A 29 4.91 -8.23 8.06
N GLN A 30 3.79 -8.92 7.84
CA GLN A 30 2.45 -8.34 7.87
C GLN A 30 2.09 -7.63 9.19
N TYR A 31 2.83 -7.86 10.28
CA TYR A 31 2.64 -7.17 11.57
C TYR A 31 3.49 -5.90 11.73
N HIS A 32 4.29 -5.54 10.73
CA HIS A 32 5.07 -4.30 10.74
C HIS A 32 4.22 -3.15 10.21
N VAL A 33 4.20 -2.04 10.96
CA VAL A 33 3.52 -0.80 10.55
C VAL A 33 4.08 -0.30 9.22
N SER A 34 5.39 -0.36 9.02
CA SER A 34 6.04 0.08 7.78
C SER A 34 5.53 -0.66 6.55
N PHE A 35 5.30 -1.97 6.64
CA PHE A 35 4.74 -2.74 5.52
C PHE A 35 3.32 -2.27 5.15
N GLN A 36 2.48 -2.05 6.16
CA GLN A 36 1.11 -1.57 5.95
C GLN A 36 1.08 -0.15 5.38
N LEU A 37 1.96 0.73 5.87
CA LEU A 37 2.06 2.10 5.37
C LEU A 37 2.58 2.16 3.94
N LEU A 38 3.61 1.39 3.59
CA LEU A 38 4.12 1.34 2.23
C LEU A 38 3.04 0.91 1.23
N ASN A 39 2.25 -0.12 1.56
CA ASN A 39 1.13 -0.53 0.71
C ASN A 39 0.06 0.56 0.58
N ILE A 40 -0.34 1.22 1.68
CA ILE A 40 -1.35 2.29 1.62
C ILE A 40 -0.85 3.47 0.78
N VAL A 41 0.40 3.89 0.97
CA VAL A 41 1.00 5.01 0.22
C VAL A 41 1.11 4.66 -1.26
N GLY A 42 1.68 3.49 -1.56
CA GLY A 42 1.85 3.02 -2.94
C GLY A 42 0.51 2.87 -3.67
N ALA A 43 -0.47 2.22 -3.05
CA ALA A 43 -1.81 2.04 -3.61
C ALA A 43 -2.55 3.37 -3.80
N SER A 44 -2.42 4.31 -2.86
CA SER A 44 -3.00 5.65 -2.99
C SER A 44 -2.41 6.42 -4.17
N MET A 45 -1.10 6.31 -4.41
CA MET A 45 -0.45 6.93 -5.57
C MET A 45 -0.92 6.34 -6.89
N ILE A 46 -1.09 5.01 -6.96
CA ILE A 46 -1.67 4.35 -8.14
C ILE A 46 -3.12 4.81 -8.35
N LEU A 47 -3.94 4.90 -7.30
CA LEU A 47 -5.29 5.47 -7.42
C LEU A 47 -5.30 6.92 -7.94
N CYS A 48 -4.34 7.75 -7.53
CA CYS A 48 -4.22 9.10 -8.06
C CYS A 48 -3.91 9.13 -9.56
N SER A 49 -3.20 8.13 -10.11
CA SER A 49 -2.93 8.07 -11.55
C SER A 49 -4.16 7.74 -12.39
N LEU A 50 -5.19 7.15 -11.78
CA LEU A 50 -6.45 6.81 -12.46
C LEU A 50 -7.34 8.02 -12.74
N ILE A 51 -7.00 9.20 -12.23
CA ILE A 51 -7.73 10.45 -12.51
C ILE A 51 -7.65 10.80 -14.01
N GLU A 52 -6.47 10.63 -14.60
CA GLU A 52 -6.26 10.89 -16.04
C GLU A 52 -6.73 9.71 -16.89
N TYR A 53 -6.30 8.49 -16.54
CA TYR A 53 -6.61 7.27 -17.28
C TYR A 53 -7.36 6.27 -16.42
N TRP A 54 -8.69 6.35 -16.48
CA TRP A 54 -9.55 5.49 -15.67
C TRP A 54 -9.39 4.01 -16.02
N ASN A 55 -9.21 3.17 -14.99
CA ASN A 55 -9.18 1.73 -15.12
C ASN A 55 -9.88 1.07 -13.94
N LEU A 56 -11.06 0.49 -14.18
CA LEU A 56 -11.89 -0.08 -13.12
C LEU A 56 -11.20 -1.25 -12.40
N ALA A 57 -10.46 -2.10 -13.11
CA ALA A 57 -9.78 -3.23 -12.50
C ALA A 57 -8.66 -2.76 -11.54
N THR A 58 -7.88 -1.76 -11.98
CA THR A 58 -6.82 -1.13 -11.16
C THR A 58 -7.43 -0.40 -9.96
N PHE A 59 -8.55 0.30 -10.15
CA PHE A 59 -9.26 0.95 -9.04
C PHE A 59 -9.66 -0.07 -7.96
N CYS A 60 -10.29 -1.18 -8.36
CA CYS A 60 -10.74 -2.21 -7.44
C CYS A 60 -9.60 -2.86 -6.65
N ILE A 61 -8.49 -3.20 -7.31
CA ILE A 61 -7.34 -3.84 -6.63
C ILE A 61 -6.66 -2.87 -5.66
N GLU A 62 -6.51 -1.59 -6.00
CA GLU A 62 -5.88 -0.63 -5.09
C GLU A 62 -6.75 -0.31 -3.87
N ILE A 63 -8.07 -0.19 -4.05
CA ILE A 63 -9.01 -0.08 -2.92
C ILE A 63 -8.92 -1.32 -2.01
N ALA A 64 -8.79 -2.52 -2.59
CA ALA A 64 -8.60 -3.74 -1.81
C ALA A 64 -7.27 -3.70 -1.04
N TRP A 65 -6.17 -3.27 -1.67
CA TRP A 65 -4.87 -3.12 -1.01
C TRP A 65 -4.91 -2.14 0.18
N ILE A 66 -5.54 -0.99 0.00
CA ILE A 66 -5.71 0.01 1.07
C ILE A 66 -6.55 -0.58 2.21
N SER A 67 -7.63 -1.28 1.89
CA SER A 67 -8.54 -1.88 2.87
C SER A 67 -7.85 -2.97 3.70
N ILE A 68 -7.18 -3.91 3.03
CA ILE A 68 -6.41 -4.98 3.66
C ILE A 68 -5.33 -4.39 4.56
N SER A 69 -4.63 -3.37 4.08
CA SER A 69 -3.53 -2.76 4.82
C SER A 69 -4.00 -1.99 6.05
N SER A 70 -5.15 -1.31 5.93
CA SER A 70 -5.81 -0.62 7.04
C SER A 70 -6.24 -1.60 8.14
N VAL A 71 -6.81 -2.75 7.76
CA VAL A 71 -7.13 -3.83 8.71
C VAL A 71 -5.87 -4.36 9.40
N GLY A 72 -4.78 -4.52 8.66
CA GLY A 72 -3.46 -4.88 9.20
C GLY A 72 -3.00 -3.89 10.27
N LEU A 73 -3.09 -2.59 9.98
CA LEU A 73 -2.72 -1.51 10.90
C LEU A 73 -3.54 -1.54 12.20
N ILE A 74 -4.86 -1.73 12.11
CA ILE A 74 -5.75 -1.86 13.26
C ILE A 74 -5.37 -3.06 14.13
N LYS A 75 -5.06 -4.21 13.51
CA LYS A 75 -4.63 -5.42 14.24
C LYS A 75 -3.31 -5.17 14.99
N ILE A 76 -2.35 -4.49 14.37
CA ILE A 76 -1.07 -4.13 15.00
C ILE A 76 -1.29 -3.21 16.19
N TYR A 77 -2.12 -2.17 16.02
CA TYR A 77 -2.45 -1.24 17.09
C TYR A 77 -3.09 -1.95 18.29
N ARG A 78 -4.09 -2.81 18.06
CA ARG A 78 -4.75 -3.59 19.12
C ARG A 78 -3.78 -4.50 19.88
N ARG A 79 -2.87 -5.19 19.18
CA ARG A 79 -1.86 -6.05 19.82
C ARG A 79 -0.90 -5.27 20.72
N ARG A 80 -0.46 -4.09 20.27
CA ARG A 80 0.43 -3.22 21.07
C ARG A 80 -0.23 -2.73 22.36
N HIS A 81 -1.55 -2.48 22.33
CA HIS A 81 -2.30 -2.08 23.52
C HIS A 81 -2.55 -3.23 24.50
N LEU A 82 -2.80 -4.44 24.02
CA LEU A 82 -2.97 -5.62 24.89
C LEU A 82 -1.68 -6.02 25.61
N SER A 83 -0.51 -5.81 24.99
CA SER A 83 0.79 -6.16 25.60
C SER A 83 1.29 -5.14 26.63
N LYS A 84 0.60 -4.00 26.80
CA LYS A 84 0.93 -2.95 27.76
C LYS A 84 0.05 -2.98 29.04
N LYS A 85 -0.88 -3.93 29.13
CA LYS A 85 -1.74 -4.15 30.30
C LYS A 85 -1.27 -5.39 31.04
#